data_AF-A0A161XXI6-F1
#
_entry.id   AF-A0A161XXI6-F1
#
_cell.length_a   1.000
_cell.length_b   1.000
_cell.length_c   1.000
_cell.angle_alpha   90.00
_cell.angle_beta   90.00
_cell.angle_gamma   90.00
#
_symmetry.space_group_name_H-M   'P 1'
#
loop_
_entity.id
_entity.type
_entity.pdbx_description
1 polymer ?
#
loop_
_entity_poly.entity_id
_entity_poly.type
_entity_poly.pdbx_seq_one_letter_code
_entity_poly.pdbx_strand_id
1 'polypeptide(L)'
;MMLLNPKSILSLLCCVALFGCSTAFKTLSMSPEPPQVSYEGRGKAAGPMLMGAMGPMGIAVGIAIDQGIGKDIETALMESLTENQFNLVEKVAVKYPAAKSFTINSLSFKAAPGDDDLAYVTTTITIYPSQKIVCFDSEPALLDALKSSAAGWGLIADSLSNEVECKA
;
A
#
# COMPACT_ATOMS: atom_id res chain seq x y z
N MET A 1 -49.44 -28.60 27.43
CA MET A 1 -48.99 -29.19 26.16
C MET A 1 -49.82 -28.55 25.05
N MET A 2 -49.38 -27.38 24.55
CA MET A 2 -50.10 -26.62 23.52
C MET A 2 -49.76 -27.17 22.13
N LEU A 3 -50.78 -27.63 21.42
CA LEU A 3 -50.68 -28.18 20.07
C LEU A 3 -50.52 -27.04 19.06
N LEU A 4 -49.32 -26.90 18.48
CA LEU A 4 -49.08 -25.96 17.37
C LEU A 4 -49.85 -26.43 16.12
N ASN A 5 -50.57 -25.49 15.51
CA ASN A 5 -51.43 -25.72 14.36
C ASN A 5 -50.60 -25.80 13.06
N PRO A 6 -50.72 -26.86 12.25
CA PRO A 6 -49.84 -27.10 11.09
C PRO A 6 -49.91 -26.02 10.00
N LYS A 7 -51.02 -25.28 9.90
CA LYS A 7 -51.15 -24.13 8.97
C LYS A 7 -50.32 -22.92 9.39
N SER A 8 -50.03 -22.78 10.69
CA SER A 8 -49.24 -21.67 11.23
C SER A 8 -47.73 -21.87 11.00
N ILE A 9 -47.28 -23.12 10.87
CA ILE A 9 -45.87 -23.45 10.61
C ILE A 9 -45.51 -23.19 9.15
N LEU A 10 -46.41 -23.48 8.22
CA LEU A 10 -46.19 -23.27 6.78
C LEU A 10 -46.12 -21.77 6.41
N SER A 11 -46.84 -20.91 7.14
CA SER A 11 -46.78 -19.45 6.96
C SER A 11 -45.49 -18.83 7.51
N LEU A 12 -44.92 -19.39 8.57
CA LEU A 12 -43.69 -18.89 9.19
C LEU A 12 -42.44 -19.23 8.37
N LEU A 13 -42.46 -20.38 7.68
CA LEU A 13 -41.35 -20.82 6.82
C LEU A 13 -41.22 -19.98 5.53
N CYS A 14 -42.31 -19.36 5.07
CA CYS A 14 -42.33 -18.56 3.84
C CYS A 14 -41.72 -17.16 4.02
N CYS A 15 -41.82 -16.57 5.22
CA CYS A 15 -41.26 -15.23 5.49
C CYS A 15 -39.72 -15.20 5.57
N VAL A 16 -39.08 -16.32 5.88
CA VAL A 16 -37.60 -16.39 5.99
C VAL A 16 -36.93 -16.42 4.62
N ALA A 17 -37.63 -16.84 3.55
CA ALA A 17 -37.09 -16.94 2.20
C ALA A 17 -37.06 -15.60 1.42
N LEU A 18 -37.66 -14.53 1.95
CA LEU A 18 -37.79 -13.24 1.25
C LEU A 18 -36.88 -12.12 1.79
N PHE A 19 -36.15 -12.35 2.88
CA PHE A 19 -35.09 -11.45 3.33
C PHE A 19 -33.72 -11.84 2.74
N GLY A 20 -33.68 -12.05 1.43
CA GLY A 20 -32.43 -12.00 0.69
C GLY A 20 -31.99 -10.54 0.59
N CYS A 21 -31.26 -10.06 1.60
CA CYS A 21 -30.58 -8.77 1.49
C CYS A 21 -29.49 -8.93 0.43
N SER A 22 -29.79 -8.55 -0.81
CA SER A 22 -28.79 -8.38 -1.86
C SER A 22 -27.89 -7.20 -1.48
N THR A 23 -26.94 -7.41 -0.56
CA THR A 23 -25.80 -6.50 -0.41
C THR A 23 -25.07 -6.52 -1.74
N ALA A 24 -25.38 -5.54 -2.60
CA ALA A 24 -24.59 -5.26 -3.77
C ALA A 24 -23.17 -4.96 -3.27
N PHE A 25 -22.26 -5.92 -3.44
CA PHE A 25 -20.85 -5.73 -3.13
C PHE A 25 -20.37 -4.56 -3.97
N LYS A 26 -20.15 -3.43 -3.31
CA LYS A 26 -19.55 -2.26 -3.96
C LYS A 26 -18.08 -2.61 -4.18
N THR A 27 -17.75 -3.01 -5.39
CA THR A 27 -16.39 -3.39 -5.76
C THR A 27 -15.52 -2.14 -5.80
N LEU A 28 -14.74 -1.91 -4.74
CA LEU A 28 -13.64 -0.96 -4.79
C LEU A 28 -12.64 -1.43 -5.84
N SER A 29 -12.16 -0.51 -6.68
CA SER A 29 -11.14 -0.81 -7.68
C SER A 29 -9.89 0.04 -7.46
N MET A 30 -8.72 -0.55 -7.69
CA MET A 30 -7.45 0.16 -7.74
C MET A 30 -7.15 0.56 -9.19
N SER A 31 -6.71 1.79 -9.41
CA SER A 31 -6.20 2.21 -10.73
C SER A 31 -4.99 1.36 -11.13
N PRO A 32 -4.90 0.88 -12.39
CA PRO A 32 -3.76 0.10 -12.86
C PRO A 32 -2.50 0.94 -13.14
N GLU A 33 -2.57 2.26 -12.94
CA GLU A 33 -1.44 3.16 -13.19
C GLU A 33 -0.28 2.84 -12.22
N PRO A 34 0.96 2.68 -12.72
CA PRO A 34 2.09 2.37 -11.88
C PRO A 34 2.41 3.56 -10.95
N PRO A 35 2.59 3.33 -9.64
CA PRO A 35 2.95 4.37 -8.71
C PRO A 35 4.37 4.87 -8.96
N GLN A 36 4.64 6.12 -8.60
CA GLN A 36 6.01 6.64 -8.56
C GLN A 36 6.77 6.00 -7.39
N VAL A 37 7.90 5.35 -7.67
CA VAL A 37 8.74 4.72 -6.65
C VAL A 37 10.02 5.55 -6.45
N SER A 38 10.36 5.83 -5.20
CA SER A 38 11.61 6.51 -4.85
C SER A 38 12.26 5.86 -3.64
N TYR A 39 13.58 6.01 -3.52
CA TYR A 39 14.34 5.58 -2.36
C TYR A 39 15.28 6.70 -1.91
N GLU A 40 15.39 6.92 -0.61
CA GLU A 40 16.32 7.86 0.01
C GLU A 40 17.06 7.19 1.17
N GLY A 41 18.39 7.13 1.13
CA GLY A 41 19.16 6.52 2.21
C GLY A 41 20.66 6.55 2.01
N ARG A 42 21.22 5.40 1.62
CA ARG A 42 22.66 5.15 1.53
C ARG A 42 23.39 6.18 0.67
N GLY A 43 22.80 6.51 -0.47
CA GLY A 43 23.31 7.49 -1.40
C GLY A 43 23.34 8.91 -0.84
N LYS A 44 22.23 9.35 -0.24
CA LYS A 44 22.14 10.63 0.47
C LYS A 44 23.15 10.75 1.62
N ALA A 45 23.46 9.65 2.31
CA ALA A 45 24.48 9.61 3.35
C ALA A 45 25.91 9.59 2.79
N ALA A 46 26.18 8.75 1.80
CA ALA A 46 27.51 8.54 1.24
C ALA A 46 27.98 9.70 0.35
N GLY A 47 27.08 10.33 -0.42
CA GLY A 47 27.44 11.36 -1.41
C GLY A 47 28.26 12.52 -0.83
N PRO A 48 27.82 13.16 0.27
CA PRO A 48 28.58 14.20 0.94
C PRO A 48 29.93 13.71 1.49
N MET A 49 30.02 12.46 1.96
CA MET A 49 31.27 11.88 2.45
C MET A 49 32.26 11.66 1.29
N LEU A 50 31.76 11.20 0.15
CA LEU A 50 32.55 11.03 -1.07
C LEU A 50 33.00 12.36 -1.67
N MET A 51 32.38 13.48 -1.30
CA MET A 51 32.78 14.80 -1.80
C MET A 51 34.25 15.13 -1.49
N GLY A 52 34.78 14.67 -0.35
CA GLY A 52 36.17 14.90 0.01
C GLY A 52 37.17 14.18 -0.90
N ALA A 53 36.81 12.99 -1.38
CA ALA A 53 37.68 12.15 -2.22
C ALA A 53 37.45 12.34 -3.72
N MET A 54 36.20 12.60 -4.12
CA MET A 54 35.75 12.64 -5.52
C MET A 54 35.23 14.02 -5.94
N GLY A 55 35.22 15.02 -5.05
CA GLY A 55 34.65 16.34 -5.33
C GLY A 55 33.14 16.27 -5.63
N PRO A 56 32.62 17.12 -6.53
CA PRO A 56 31.20 17.09 -6.91
C PRO A 56 30.71 15.73 -7.42
N MET A 57 31.61 14.91 -7.99
CA MET A 57 31.28 13.56 -8.44
C MET A 57 30.86 12.65 -7.29
N GLY A 58 31.37 12.87 -6.08
CA GLY A 58 30.96 12.08 -4.91
C GLY A 58 29.47 12.22 -4.61
N ILE A 59 28.93 13.44 -4.71
CA ILE A 59 27.50 13.70 -4.56
C ILE A 59 26.70 13.00 -5.66
N ALA A 60 27.16 13.09 -6.91
CA ALA A 60 26.50 12.43 -8.04
C ALA A 60 26.47 10.91 -7.89
N VAL A 61 27.55 10.29 -7.38
CA VAL A 61 27.59 8.86 -7.05
C VAL A 61 26.57 8.54 -5.96
N GLY A 62 26.48 9.37 -4.91
CA GLY A 62 25.46 9.23 -3.89
C GLY A 62 24.04 9.22 -4.48
N ILE A 63 23.70 10.20 -5.31
CA ILE A 63 22.38 10.25 -5.97
C ILE A 63 22.14 9.00 -6.83
N ALA A 64 23.15 8.54 -7.57
CA ALA A 64 23.03 7.35 -8.41
C ALA A 64 22.82 6.06 -7.61
N ILE A 65 23.39 5.95 -6.40
CA ILE A 65 23.15 4.82 -5.49
C ILE A 65 21.67 4.76 -5.10
N ASP A 66 21.11 5.88 -4.64
CA ASP A 66 19.71 5.92 -4.21
C ASP A 66 18.74 5.67 -5.37
N GLN A 67 19.05 6.23 -6.56
CA GLN A 67 18.29 5.97 -7.79
C GLN A 67 18.35 4.49 -8.20
N GLY A 68 19.52 3.85 -8.11
CA GLY A 68 19.68 2.44 -8.42
C GLY A 68 18.84 1.55 -7.51
N ILE A 69 18.91 1.77 -6.19
CA ILE A 69 18.10 1.03 -5.22
C ILE A 69 16.60 1.26 -5.47
N GLY A 70 16.19 2.50 -5.70
CA GLY A 70 14.80 2.82 -6.04
C GLY A 70 14.32 2.08 -7.29
N LYS A 71 15.18 1.98 -8.33
CA LYS A 71 14.87 1.26 -9.57
C LYS A 71 14.75 -0.24 -9.36
N ASP A 72 15.58 -0.84 -8.51
CA ASP A 72 15.50 -2.26 -8.19
C ASP A 72 14.18 -2.59 -7.50
N ILE A 73 13.76 -1.77 -6.53
CA ILE A 73 12.48 -1.92 -5.82
C ILE A 73 11.31 -1.71 -6.80
N GLU A 74 11.38 -0.66 -7.63
CA GLU A 74 10.34 -0.38 -8.64
C GLU A 74 10.14 -1.57 -9.56
N THR A 75 11.23 -2.12 -10.12
CA THR A 75 11.18 -3.29 -11.00
C THR A 75 10.47 -4.47 -10.33
N ALA A 76 10.88 -4.80 -9.10
CA ALA A 76 10.30 -5.92 -8.34
C ALA A 76 8.80 -5.75 -8.08
N LEU A 77 8.35 -4.53 -7.77
CA LEU A 77 6.94 -4.23 -7.56
C LEU A 77 6.15 -4.30 -8.87
N MET A 78 6.69 -3.76 -9.97
CA MET A 78 6.01 -3.70 -11.26
C MET A 78 5.80 -5.08 -11.89
N GLU A 79 6.75 -6.00 -11.72
CA GLU A 79 6.65 -7.39 -12.20
C GLU A 79 5.45 -8.15 -11.62
N SER A 80 4.89 -7.68 -10.50
CA SER A 80 3.91 -8.39 -9.69
C SER A 80 2.71 -7.53 -9.28
N LEU A 81 2.56 -6.37 -9.92
CA LEU A 81 1.55 -5.37 -9.58
C LEU A 81 0.14 -5.98 -9.60
N THR A 82 -0.21 -6.70 -10.66
CA THR A 82 -1.56 -7.29 -10.84
C THR A 82 -1.89 -8.36 -9.81
N GLU A 83 -0.90 -9.14 -9.37
CA GLU A 83 -1.10 -10.26 -8.45
C GLU A 83 -1.33 -9.77 -7.01
N ASN A 84 -0.68 -8.68 -6.62
CA ASN A 84 -0.67 -8.18 -5.25
C ASN A 84 -1.71 -7.08 -4.95
N GLN A 85 -2.43 -6.61 -5.97
CA GLN A 85 -3.47 -5.58 -5.81
C GLN A 85 -4.59 -5.98 -4.84
N PHE A 86 -4.95 -7.27 -4.78
CA PHE A 86 -6.10 -7.73 -3.98
C PHE A 86 -5.98 -7.38 -2.50
N ASN A 87 -4.80 -7.57 -1.91
CA ASN A 87 -4.57 -7.28 -0.49
C ASN A 87 -4.72 -5.78 -0.17
N LEU A 88 -4.32 -4.92 -1.11
CA LEU A 88 -4.45 -3.46 -0.95
C LEU A 88 -5.91 -3.03 -1.08
N VAL A 89 -6.62 -3.56 -2.08
CA VAL A 89 -8.03 -3.26 -2.29
C VAL A 89 -8.85 -3.63 -1.04
N GLU A 90 -8.60 -4.80 -0.44
CA GLU A 90 -9.27 -5.21 0.78
C GLU A 90 -9.03 -4.23 1.94
N LYS A 91 -7.76 -3.90 2.23
CA LYS A 91 -7.42 -2.98 3.34
C LYS A 91 -7.98 -1.57 3.13
N VAL A 92 -7.93 -1.04 1.91
CA VAL A 92 -8.52 0.27 1.58
C VAL A 92 -10.04 0.24 1.66
N ALA A 93 -10.69 -0.84 1.21
CA ALA A 93 -12.15 -0.97 1.27
C ALA A 93 -12.69 -0.97 2.70
N VAL A 94 -11.98 -1.62 3.62
CA VAL A 94 -12.31 -1.63 5.05
C VAL A 94 -12.18 -0.23 5.65
N LYS A 95 -11.09 0.48 5.34
CA LYS A 95 -10.81 1.81 5.92
C LYS A 95 -11.67 2.93 5.30
N TYR A 96 -12.01 2.80 4.03
CA TYR A 96 -12.76 3.80 3.26
C TYR A 96 -13.97 3.17 2.55
N PRO A 97 -15.03 2.78 3.28
CA PRO A 97 -16.22 2.12 2.70
C PRO A 97 -16.98 3.00 1.68
N ALA A 98 -16.83 4.32 1.78
CA ALA A 98 -17.40 5.27 0.84
C ALA A 98 -16.65 5.34 -0.50
N ALA A 99 -15.40 4.85 -0.55
CA ALA A 99 -14.59 4.87 -1.76
C ALA A 99 -15.24 4.05 -2.89
N LYS A 100 -15.02 4.50 -4.13
CA LYS A 100 -15.39 3.78 -5.36
C LYS A 100 -14.14 3.26 -6.06
N SER A 101 -13.08 4.05 -6.04
CA SER A 101 -11.76 3.65 -6.51
C SER A 101 -10.67 4.39 -5.74
N PHE A 102 -9.43 3.92 -5.86
CA PHE A 102 -8.26 4.63 -5.40
C PHE A 102 -7.09 4.46 -6.37
N THR A 103 -6.14 5.38 -6.30
CA THR A 103 -4.88 5.31 -7.04
C THR A 103 -3.74 5.41 -6.04
N ILE A 104 -2.69 4.63 -6.22
CA ILE A 104 -1.44 4.82 -5.49
C ILE A 104 -0.61 5.84 -6.26
N ASN A 105 -0.41 7.01 -5.69
CA ASN A 105 0.33 8.09 -6.33
C ASN A 105 1.83 7.85 -6.24
N SER A 106 2.31 7.51 -5.03
CA SER A 106 3.73 7.31 -4.78
C SER A 106 4.00 6.32 -3.65
N LEU A 107 5.17 5.69 -3.75
CA LEU A 107 5.77 4.79 -2.78
C LEU A 107 7.17 5.33 -2.48
N SER A 108 7.30 6.06 -1.37
CA SER A 108 8.57 6.69 -0.99
C SER A 108 9.26 5.85 0.08
N PHE A 109 10.28 5.10 -0.32
CA PHE A 109 11.08 4.30 0.59
C PHE A 109 12.18 5.14 1.20
N LYS A 110 12.45 4.93 2.50
CA LYS A 110 13.49 5.67 3.20
C LYS A 110 14.20 4.78 4.21
N ALA A 111 15.54 4.85 4.20
CA ALA A 111 16.36 4.16 5.17
C ALA A 111 16.02 4.56 6.61
N ALA A 112 16.04 3.60 7.53
CA ALA A 112 15.78 3.84 8.93
C ALA A 112 16.91 4.67 9.54
N PRO A 113 16.61 5.61 10.46
CA PRO A 113 17.64 6.35 11.15
C PRO A 113 18.58 5.43 11.94
N GLY A 114 19.87 5.45 11.61
CA GLY A 114 20.88 4.65 12.31
C GLY A 114 21.04 3.21 11.82
N ASP A 115 20.23 2.77 10.85
CA ASP A 115 20.32 1.45 10.23
C ASP A 115 19.94 1.55 8.75
N ASP A 116 20.94 1.50 7.87
CA ASP A 116 20.76 1.63 6.41
C ASP A 116 20.45 0.28 5.71
N ASP A 117 20.35 -0.80 6.47
CA ASP A 117 19.81 -2.09 6.04
C ASP A 117 18.30 -2.19 6.25
N LEU A 118 17.71 -1.27 7.03
CA LEU A 118 16.26 -1.16 7.21
C LEU A 118 15.70 0.02 6.44
N ALA A 119 14.49 -0.15 5.90
CA ALA A 119 13.74 0.91 5.24
C ALA A 119 12.24 0.82 5.54
N TYR A 120 11.59 1.96 5.66
CA TYR A 120 10.14 2.09 5.73
C TYR A 120 9.60 2.66 4.42
N VAL A 121 8.32 2.47 4.14
CA VAL A 121 7.63 3.06 2.99
C VAL A 121 6.58 4.05 3.46
N THR A 122 6.58 5.23 2.85
CA THR A 122 5.45 6.16 2.87
C THR A 122 4.61 5.93 1.61
N THR A 123 3.41 5.40 1.78
CA THR A 123 2.44 5.14 0.70
C THR A 123 1.47 6.30 0.59
N THR A 124 1.44 6.97 -0.55
CA THR A 124 0.45 8.03 -0.83
C THR A 124 -0.62 7.51 -1.76
N ILE A 125 -1.89 7.61 -1.35
CA ILE A 125 -3.03 7.25 -2.20
C ILE A 125 -4.02 8.40 -2.33
N THR A 126 -4.72 8.42 -3.47
CA THR A 126 -5.87 9.30 -3.73
C THR A 126 -7.14 8.47 -3.75
N ILE A 127 -8.14 8.88 -2.96
CA ILE A 127 -9.41 8.16 -2.81
C ILE A 127 -10.52 8.89 -3.57
N TYR A 128 -11.21 8.17 -4.45
CA TYR A 128 -12.33 8.68 -5.24
C TYR A 128 -13.69 8.20 -4.71
N PRO A 129 -14.74 9.03 -4.79
CA PRO A 129 -14.81 10.32 -5.49
C PRO A 129 -14.34 11.54 -4.67
N SER A 130 -13.98 11.37 -3.40
CA SER A 130 -13.60 12.47 -2.50
C SER A 130 -12.37 13.28 -2.95
N GLN A 131 -11.53 12.71 -3.83
CA GLN A 131 -10.20 13.23 -4.18
C GLN A 131 -9.34 13.51 -2.93
N LYS A 132 -9.60 12.80 -1.83
CA LYS A 132 -8.83 12.91 -0.59
C LYS A 132 -7.49 12.22 -0.82
N ILE A 133 -6.41 12.95 -0.58
CA ILE A 133 -5.05 12.39 -0.52
C ILE A 133 -4.79 11.97 0.92
N VAL A 134 -4.30 10.74 1.10
CA VAL A 134 -3.93 10.20 2.40
C VAL A 134 -2.57 9.51 2.29
N CYS A 135 -1.82 9.54 3.38
CA CYS A 135 -0.49 8.98 3.47
C CYS A 135 -0.40 7.97 4.59
N PHE A 136 0.43 6.96 4.40
CA PHE A 136 0.61 5.87 5.35
C PHE A 136 2.06 5.52 5.50
N ASP A 137 2.53 5.28 6.72
CA ASP A 137 3.90 4.84 6.99
C ASP A 137 3.92 3.38 7.46
N SER A 138 4.85 2.58 6.94
CA SER A 138 5.09 1.24 7.45
C SER A 138 6.04 1.24 8.65
N GLU A 139 6.06 0.11 9.37
CA GLU A 139 7.24 -0.24 10.17
C GLU A 139 8.44 -0.52 9.26
N PRO A 140 9.70 -0.45 9.75
CA PRO A 140 10.87 -0.75 8.95
C PRO A 140 10.98 -2.24 8.59
N ALA A 141 11.46 -2.53 7.39
CA ALA A 141 11.81 -3.86 6.92
C ALA A 141 13.19 -3.88 6.26
N LEU A 142 13.77 -5.08 6.10
CA LEU A 142 15.07 -5.23 5.46
C LEU A 142 15.02 -4.73 4.01
N LEU A 143 15.90 -3.78 3.68
CA LEU A 143 15.98 -3.13 2.37
C LEU A 143 16.16 -4.14 1.23
N ASP A 144 17.04 -5.13 1.43
CA ASP A 144 17.28 -6.16 0.42
C ASP A 144 16.05 -7.05 0.18
N ALA A 145 15.20 -7.24 1.19
CA ALA A 145 13.95 -7.94 1.01
C ALA A 145 12.96 -7.14 0.13
N LEU A 146 13.03 -5.81 0.14
CA LEU A 146 12.14 -4.94 -0.66
C LEU A 146 12.40 -5.04 -2.17
N LYS A 147 13.57 -5.54 -2.56
CA LYS A 147 13.90 -5.89 -3.95
C LYS A 147 13.19 -7.18 -4.41
N SER A 148 12.45 -7.83 -3.51
CA SER A 148 11.52 -8.90 -3.85
C SER A 148 10.08 -8.39 -3.85
N SER A 149 9.32 -8.79 -4.86
CA SER A 149 7.90 -8.48 -5.02
C SER A 149 7.08 -8.69 -3.74
N ALA A 150 7.15 -9.90 -3.16
CA ALA A 150 6.26 -10.29 -2.07
C ALA A 150 6.46 -9.47 -0.80
N ALA A 151 7.72 -9.24 -0.41
CA ALA A 151 8.01 -8.44 0.78
C ALA A 151 7.72 -6.96 0.55
N GLY A 152 7.99 -6.43 -0.66
CA GLY A 152 7.65 -5.05 -1.01
C GLY A 152 6.15 -4.78 -0.92
N TRP A 153 5.32 -5.64 -1.53
CA TRP A 153 3.86 -5.51 -1.45
C TRP A 153 3.31 -5.76 -0.04
N GLY A 154 3.91 -6.69 0.72
CA GLY A 154 3.57 -6.89 2.13
C GLY A 154 3.77 -5.62 2.95
N LEU A 155 4.93 -4.97 2.81
CA LEU A 155 5.23 -3.73 3.52
C LEU A 155 4.25 -2.60 3.18
N ILE A 156 3.92 -2.44 1.88
CA ILE A 156 2.95 -1.44 1.41
C ILE A 156 1.57 -1.73 2.00
N ALA A 157 1.13 -2.99 1.98
CA ALA A 157 -0.15 -3.36 2.56
C ALA A 157 -0.19 -3.11 4.08
N ASP A 158 0.90 -3.33 4.78
CA ASP A 158 0.96 -3.10 6.23
C ASP A 158 0.98 -1.62 6.57
N SER A 159 1.60 -0.77 5.73
CA SER A 159 1.57 0.69 5.88
C SER A 159 0.15 1.23 6.02
N LEU A 160 -0.83 0.69 5.26
CA LEU A 160 -2.22 1.17 5.24
C LEU A 160 -2.94 1.17 6.61
N SER A 161 -2.35 0.50 7.61
CA SER A 161 -2.82 0.48 9.00
C SER A 161 -2.54 1.81 9.73
N ASN A 162 -1.46 2.52 9.36
CA ASN A 162 -0.95 3.69 10.09
C ASN A 162 -1.04 4.96 9.23
N GLU A 163 -2.17 5.69 9.32
CA GLU A 163 -2.37 6.95 8.59
C GLU A 163 -1.53 8.06 9.23
N VAL A 164 -0.77 8.78 8.41
CA VAL A 164 0.10 9.88 8.82
C VAL A 164 -0.20 11.13 8.01
N GLU A 165 0.27 12.29 8.48
CA GLU A 165 0.24 13.50 7.68
C GLU A 165 1.13 13.35 6.44
N CYS A 166 0.59 13.72 5.28
CA CYS A 166 1.35 13.75 4.05
C CYS A 166 2.46 14.79 4.14
N LYS A 167 3.71 14.35 4.03
CA LYS A 167 4.87 15.24 3.98
C LYS A 167 4.90 15.92 2.60
N ALA A 168 5.10 17.24 2.61
CA ALA A 168 5.22 18.06 1.40
C ALA A 168 6.58 17.89 0.72
#